data_AF-A0A528B534-F1
#
_entry.id   AF-A0A528B534-F1
#
_cell.length_a   1.000
_cell.length_b   1.000
_cell.length_c   1.000
_cell.angle_alpha   90.00
_cell.angle_beta   90.00
_cell.angle_gamma   90.00
#
_symmetry.space_group_name_H-M   'P 1'
#
loop_
_entity.id
_entity.type
_entity.pdbx_description
1 polymer ?
#
loop_
_entity_poly.entity_id
_entity_poly.type
_entity_poly.pdbx_seq_one_letter_code
_entity_poly.pdbx_strand_id
1 'polypeptide(L)'
;SPRALAERLAQALRADIDIAAADVAGPGFVNLRLRDAFWQVHLTALLGEGRNYGRSTVGGGRKANVEYVSANPTGPMHVGHCRGAVVGDALANLMAFAGYDVTKEYVINDAGSQIDVLGRSAMLRYREALGDDIGEIPAGLYPGDYMIPIGQGLASEFGRS
;
A
#
# COMPACT_ATOMS: atom_id res chain seq x y z
N SER A 1 -1.66 -6.39 48.24
CA SER A 1 -0.80 -7.08 47.25
C SER A 1 -1.46 -7.01 45.87
N PRO A 2 -0.72 -7.20 44.75
CA PRO A 2 -1.30 -7.26 43.41
C PRO A 2 -2.42 -8.31 43.30
N ARG A 3 -2.25 -9.46 43.96
CA ARG A 3 -3.29 -10.49 44.07
C ARG A 3 -4.58 -10.00 44.75
N ALA A 4 -4.47 -9.29 45.87
CA ALA A 4 -5.63 -8.74 46.56
C ALA A 4 -6.39 -7.70 45.72
N LEU A 5 -5.67 -6.93 44.87
CA LEU A 5 -6.32 -6.02 43.92
C LEU A 5 -7.02 -6.81 42.80
N ALA A 6 -6.38 -7.84 42.26
CA ALA A 6 -6.95 -8.72 41.24
C ALA A 6 -8.23 -9.43 41.74
N GLU A 7 -8.25 -9.87 43.00
CA GLU A 7 -9.44 -10.49 43.63
C GLU A 7 -10.61 -9.50 43.71
N ARG A 8 -10.35 -8.25 44.11
CA ARG A 8 -11.37 -7.19 44.12
C ARG A 8 -11.89 -6.87 42.72
N LEU A 9 -11.01 -6.80 41.72
CA LEU A 9 -11.39 -6.56 40.33
C LEU A 9 -12.21 -7.73 39.76
N ALA A 10 -11.75 -8.97 39.96
CA ALA A 10 -12.46 -10.16 39.51
C ALA A 10 -13.85 -10.26 40.16
N GLN A 11 -13.98 -9.90 41.44
CA GLN A 11 -15.27 -9.87 42.12
C GLN A 11 -16.23 -8.84 41.50
N ALA A 12 -15.75 -7.63 41.19
CA ALA A 12 -16.56 -6.62 40.52
C ALA A 12 -16.97 -7.06 39.11
N LEU A 13 -16.05 -7.67 38.36
CA LEU A 13 -16.29 -8.14 36.99
C LEU A 13 -17.29 -9.29 36.92
N ARG A 14 -17.38 -10.16 37.95
CA ARG A 14 -18.40 -11.21 38.01
C ARG A 14 -19.84 -10.69 38.11
N ALA A 15 -20.04 -9.42 38.48
CA ALA A 15 -21.36 -8.81 38.51
C ALA A 15 -21.85 -8.39 37.12
N ASP A 16 -20.96 -8.35 36.12
CA ASP A 16 -21.32 -8.05 34.74
C ASP A 16 -22.04 -9.23 34.09
N ILE A 17 -23.16 -8.95 33.41
CA ILE A 17 -23.98 -9.97 32.77
C ILE A 17 -23.25 -10.67 31.62
N ASP A 18 -22.34 -9.99 30.94
CA ASP A 18 -21.60 -10.52 29.80
C ASP A 18 -20.43 -11.42 30.23
N ILE A 19 -20.06 -11.40 31.52
CA ILE A 19 -18.95 -12.18 32.06
C ILE A 19 -19.47 -13.53 32.58
N ALA A 20 -18.97 -14.61 31.97
CA ALA A 20 -19.21 -15.98 32.40
C ALA A 20 -18.32 -16.36 33.59
N ALA A 21 -17.05 -15.92 33.57
CA ALA A 21 -16.09 -16.13 34.65
C ALA A 21 -15.02 -15.04 34.66
N ALA A 22 -14.57 -14.68 35.87
CA ALA A 22 -13.38 -13.86 36.09
C ALA A 22 -12.52 -14.55 37.16
N ASP A 23 -11.36 -15.08 36.77
CA ASP A 23 -10.52 -15.93 37.62
C ASP A 23 -9.16 -15.30 37.86
N VAL A 24 -8.72 -15.26 39.12
CA VAL A 24 -7.41 -14.71 39.49
C VAL A 24 -6.33 -15.80 39.35
N ALA A 25 -5.31 -15.52 38.54
CA ALA A 25 -4.19 -16.42 38.31
C ALA A 25 -2.85 -15.82 38.78
N GLY A 26 -1.97 -16.70 39.28
CA GLY A 26 -0.62 -16.35 39.68
C GLY A 26 -0.54 -15.15 40.64
N PRO A 27 0.36 -14.18 40.41
CA PRO A 27 0.57 -13.06 41.32
C PRO A 27 -0.51 -11.96 41.25
N GLY A 28 -1.48 -12.04 40.33
CA GLY A 28 -2.54 -11.03 40.19
C GLY A 28 -3.08 -10.82 38.77
N PHE A 29 -2.97 -11.80 37.87
CA PHE A 29 -3.67 -11.73 36.58
C PHE A 29 -5.15 -12.02 36.78
N VAL A 30 -6.03 -11.37 36.01
CA VAL A 30 -7.46 -11.66 35.96
C VAL A 30 -7.80 -12.17 34.57
N ASN A 31 -8.14 -13.44 34.46
CA ASN A 31 -8.57 -14.06 33.21
C ASN A 31 -10.09 -13.95 33.10
N LEU A 32 -10.58 -13.49 31.95
CA LEU A 32 -12.00 -13.31 31.69
C LEU A 32 -12.49 -14.33 30.67
N ARG A 33 -13.67 -14.88 30.92
CA ARG A 33 -14.45 -15.64 29.94
C ARG A 33 -15.77 -14.91 29.75
N LEU A 34 -16.05 -14.50 28.51
CA LEU A 34 -17.33 -13.89 28.15
C LEU A 34 -18.37 -14.98 27.90
N ARG A 35 -19.64 -14.66 28.11
CA ARG A 35 -20.77 -15.54 27.77
C ARG A 35 -20.98 -15.56 26.26
N ASP A 36 -21.56 -16.64 25.75
CA ASP A 36 -21.90 -16.76 24.32
C ASP A 36 -22.87 -15.66 23.88
N ALA A 37 -23.77 -15.23 24.76
CA ALA A 37 -24.72 -14.15 24.49
C ALA A 37 -24.03 -12.83 24.10
N PHE A 38 -22.88 -12.51 24.73
CA PHE A 38 -22.08 -11.34 24.35
C PHE A 38 -21.64 -11.41 22.88
N TRP A 39 -21.11 -12.56 22.47
CA TRP A 39 -20.65 -12.77 21.09
C TRP A 39 -21.82 -12.77 20.09
N GLN A 40 -22.98 -13.31 20.45
CA GLN A 40 -24.17 -13.31 19.60
C GLN A 40 -24.70 -11.89 19.34
N VAL A 41 -24.73 -11.05 20.38
CA VAL A 41 -25.07 -9.63 20.25
C VAL A 41 -24.03 -8.91 19.39
N HIS A 42 -22.74 -9.16 19.63
CA HIS A 42 -21.65 -8.56 18.86
C HIS A 42 -21.70 -8.95 17.37
N LEU A 43 -21.97 -10.22 17.07
CA LEU A 43 -22.15 -10.70 15.69
C LEU A 43 -23.33 -10.02 15.00
N THR A 44 -24.43 -9.79 15.71
CA THR A 44 -25.58 -9.06 15.18
C THR A 44 -25.21 -7.62 14.82
N ALA A 45 -24.45 -6.95 15.69
CA ALA A 45 -23.94 -5.60 15.42
C ALA A 45 -22.98 -5.58 14.22
N LEU A 46 -22.05 -6.53 14.14
CA LEU A 46 -21.13 -6.70 13.01
C LEU A 46 -21.89 -6.86 11.68
N LEU A 47 -22.90 -7.74 11.65
CA LEU A 47 -23.73 -7.95 10.46
C LEU A 47 -24.52 -6.68 10.08
N GLY A 48 -24.97 -5.91 11.07
CA GLY A 48 -25.63 -4.62 10.86
C GLY A 48 -24.70 -3.55 10.27
N GLU A 49 -23.45 -3.50 10.72
CA GLU A 49 -22.43 -2.57 10.20
C GLU A 49 -21.89 -3.00 8.82
N GLY A 50 -21.87 -4.30 8.54
CA GLY A 50 -21.47 -4.87 7.25
C GLY A 50 -20.07 -4.44 6.83
N ARG A 51 -19.95 -3.80 5.66
CA ARG A 51 -18.65 -3.30 5.14
C ARG A 51 -18.06 -2.15 5.95
N ASN A 52 -18.82 -1.56 6.85
CA ASN A 52 -18.35 -0.50 7.74
C ASN A 52 -17.87 -1.03 9.09
N TYR A 53 -18.00 -2.34 9.36
CA TYR A 53 -17.51 -2.91 10.60
C TYR A 53 -16.02 -2.68 10.77
N GLY A 54 -15.64 -2.09 11.91
CA GLY A 54 -14.26 -1.70 12.22
C GLY A 54 -13.83 -0.36 11.60
N ARG A 55 -14.72 0.38 10.92
CA ARG A 55 -14.44 1.74 10.46
C ARG A 55 -14.19 2.64 11.67
N SER A 56 -13.17 3.48 11.61
CA SER A 56 -12.78 4.35 12.72
C SER A 56 -12.83 5.82 12.32
N THR A 57 -13.00 6.68 13.32
CA THR A 57 -12.93 8.15 13.19
C THR A 57 -11.63 8.73 13.75
N VAL A 58 -10.67 7.88 14.16
CA VAL A 58 -9.38 8.29 14.75
C VAL A 58 -8.57 9.25 13.86
N GLY A 59 -8.74 9.15 12.54
CA GLY A 59 -8.13 10.06 11.58
C GLY A 59 -8.64 11.48 11.69
N GLY A 60 -9.90 11.67 12.08
CA GLY A 60 -10.50 13.00 12.31
C GLY A 60 -10.49 13.90 11.08
N GLY A 61 -10.51 13.34 9.87
CA GLY A 61 -10.40 14.10 8.61
C GLY A 61 -9.03 14.71 8.36
N ARG A 62 -7.99 14.32 9.12
CA ARG A 62 -6.62 14.77 8.88
C ARG A 62 -6.17 14.29 7.51
N LYS A 63 -5.54 15.20 6.77
CA LYS A 63 -4.96 14.92 5.46
C LYS A 63 -3.75 14.01 5.60
N ALA A 64 -3.68 13.00 4.75
CA ALA A 64 -2.53 12.11 4.61
C ALA A 64 -2.22 11.90 3.13
N ASN A 65 -0.98 12.16 2.73
CA ASN A 65 -0.49 11.75 1.42
C ASN A 65 0.21 10.40 1.56
N VAL A 66 -0.18 9.44 0.73
CA VAL A 66 0.47 8.14 0.61
C VAL A 66 1.06 8.05 -0.78
N GLU A 67 2.35 8.31 -0.88
CA GLU A 67 3.13 8.14 -2.10
C GLU A 67 3.62 6.68 -2.19
N TYR A 68 3.42 6.04 -3.34
CA TYR A 68 3.91 4.68 -3.55
C TYR A 68 4.13 4.36 -5.03
N VAL A 69 4.93 3.32 -5.28
CA VAL A 69 5.49 2.92 -6.58
C VAL A 69 6.53 3.90 -7.11
N SER A 70 6.13 5.14 -7.46
CA SER A 70 6.97 6.23 -7.99
C SER A 70 8.17 5.73 -8.82
N ALA A 71 7.91 4.82 -9.75
CA ALA A 71 8.96 4.18 -10.52
C ALA A 71 9.46 5.17 -11.58
N ASN A 72 10.79 5.25 -11.75
CA ASN A 72 11.37 6.06 -12.81
C ASN A 72 10.84 5.61 -14.17
N PRO A 73 10.46 6.53 -15.06
CA PRO A 73 9.81 6.22 -16.33
C PRO A 73 10.81 5.76 -17.41
N THR A 74 11.79 4.94 -17.02
CA THR A 74 12.92 4.54 -17.87
C THR A 74 12.77 3.14 -18.46
N GLY A 75 11.69 2.44 -18.09
CA GLY A 75 11.36 1.12 -18.60
C GLY A 75 10.04 0.58 -18.06
N PRO A 76 9.63 -0.61 -18.52
CA PRO A 76 8.38 -1.23 -18.11
C PRO A 76 8.39 -1.64 -16.63
N MET A 77 7.21 -1.62 -16.01
CA MET A 77 7.05 -2.11 -14.65
C MET A 77 7.17 -3.64 -14.59
N HIS A 78 7.98 -4.13 -13.65
CA HIS A 78 8.04 -5.55 -13.29
C HIS A 78 7.42 -5.85 -11.91
N VAL A 79 7.35 -7.15 -11.55
CA VAL A 79 6.78 -7.67 -10.28
C VAL A 79 7.34 -7.02 -9.01
N GLY A 80 8.56 -6.48 -9.07
CA GLY A 80 9.17 -5.74 -7.96
C GLY A 80 8.37 -4.50 -7.58
N HIS A 81 7.84 -3.77 -8.56
CA HIS A 81 6.97 -2.61 -8.33
C HIS A 81 5.60 -3.00 -7.78
N CYS A 82 5.10 -4.19 -8.13
CA CYS A 82 3.81 -4.69 -7.65
C CYS A 82 3.78 -4.78 -6.12
N ARG A 83 4.90 -5.17 -5.49
CA ARG A 83 5.01 -5.17 -4.02
C ARG A 83 4.75 -3.77 -3.43
N GLY A 84 5.37 -2.74 -3.99
CA GLY A 84 5.16 -1.36 -3.58
C GLY A 84 3.72 -0.89 -3.82
N ALA A 85 3.15 -1.28 -4.97
CA ALA A 85 1.76 -0.99 -5.32
C ALA A 85 0.76 -1.56 -4.31
N VAL A 86 0.88 -2.84 -3.99
CA VAL A 86 -0.03 -3.54 -3.08
C VAL A 86 0.07 -2.99 -1.66
N VAL A 87 1.29 -2.78 -1.15
CA VAL A 87 1.48 -2.26 0.21
C VAL A 87 0.96 -0.83 0.34
N GLY A 88 1.30 0.04 -0.63
CA GLY A 88 0.85 1.43 -0.63
C GLY A 88 -0.68 1.55 -0.74
N ASP A 89 -1.29 0.80 -1.65
CA ASP A 89 -2.75 0.80 -1.81
C ASP A 89 -3.47 0.29 -0.55
N ALA A 90 -3.00 -0.82 0.03
CA ALA A 90 -3.57 -1.38 1.26
C ALA A 90 -3.46 -0.40 2.45
N LEU A 91 -2.31 0.27 2.61
CA LEU A 91 -2.11 1.29 3.64
C LEU A 91 -3.06 2.47 3.43
N ALA A 92 -3.14 3.00 2.21
CA ALA A 92 -4.00 4.13 1.89
C ALA A 92 -5.49 3.80 2.14
N ASN A 93 -5.92 2.59 1.77
CA ASN A 93 -7.28 2.12 2.05
C ASN A 93 -7.55 1.96 3.54
N LEU A 94 -6.60 1.43 4.31
CA LEU A 94 -6.72 1.31 5.77
C LEU A 94 -6.81 2.68 6.44
N MET A 95 -5.99 3.65 6.02
CA MET A 95 -6.03 5.02 6.54
C MET A 95 -7.36 5.70 6.21
N ALA A 96 -7.88 5.55 4.98
CA ALA A 96 -9.20 6.06 4.62
C ALA A 96 -10.30 5.40 5.46
N PHE A 97 -10.19 4.09 5.72
CA PHE A 97 -11.10 3.36 6.60
C PHE A 97 -11.01 3.79 8.08
N ALA A 98 -9.86 4.33 8.49
CA ALA A 98 -9.63 4.92 9.81
C ALA A 98 -10.01 6.42 9.89
N GLY A 99 -10.60 6.99 8.84
CA GLY A 99 -11.16 8.35 8.85
C GLY A 99 -10.17 9.46 8.49
N TYR A 100 -9.09 9.15 7.77
CA TYR A 100 -8.19 10.13 7.18
C TYR A 100 -8.71 10.60 5.81
N ASP A 101 -8.38 11.85 5.44
CA ASP A 101 -8.55 12.38 4.08
C ASP A 101 -7.29 12.01 3.28
N VAL A 102 -7.36 10.89 2.55
CA VAL A 102 -6.17 10.27 1.93
C VAL A 102 -6.04 10.69 0.48
N THR A 103 -4.89 11.27 0.15
CA THR A 103 -4.39 11.41 -1.23
C THR A 103 -3.46 10.25 -1.53
N LYS A 104 -3.69 9.56 -2.65
CA LYS A 104 -2.77 8.56 -3.20
C LYS A 104 -1.94 9.24 -4.28
N GLU A 105 -0.62 9.18 -4.17
CA GLU A 105 0.28 9.88 -5.09
C GLU A 105 1.24 8.90 -5.78
N TYR A 106 1.46 9.16 -7.07
CA TYR A 106 2.48 8.52 -7.88
C TYR A 106 3.35 9.63 -8.45
N VAL A 107 4.61 9.71 -8.02
CA VAL A 107 5.54 10.72 -8.53
C VAL A 107 6.25 10.16 -9.75
N ILE A 108 6.09 10.86 -10.88
CA ILE A 108 6.87 10.60 -12.09
C ILE A 108 8.11 11.49 -12.02
N ASN A 109 9.29 10.88 -11.95
CA ASN A 109 10.54 11.61 -12.09
C ASN A 109 10.90 11.74 -13.57
N ASP A 110 10.50 12.85 -14.18
CA ASP A 110 10.70 13.19 -15.59
C ASP A 110 11.91 14.11 -15.82
N ALA A 111 12.80 14.22 -14.83
CA ALA A 111 14.01 15.03 -14.92
C ALA A 111 15.30 14.25 -14.59
N GLY A 112 16.42 14.80 -15.03
CA GLY A 112 17.77 14.36 -14.68
C GLY A 112 18.39 13.34 -15.62
N SER A 113 19.58 12.86 -15.24
CA SER A 113 20.46 12.09 -16.13
C SER A 113 19.85 10.81 -16.69
N GLN A 114 18.92 10.18 -15.96
CA GLN A 114 18.22 8.99 -16.44
C GLN A 114 17.29 9.29 -17.63
N ILE A 115 16.67 10.47 -17.64
CA ILE A 115 15.83 10.92 -18.76
C ILE A 115 16.69 11.30 -19.95
N ASP A 116 17.85 11.93 -19.72
CA ASP A 116 18.82 12.19 -20.78
C ASP A 116 19.36 10.89 -21.41
N VAL A 117 19.59 9.86 -20.59
CA VAL A 117 19.95 8.52 -21.06
C VAL A 117 18.80 7.91 -21.87
N LEU A 118 17.55 8.03 -21.39
CA LEU A 118 16.37 7.53 -22.09
C LEU A 118 16.19 8.19 -23.46
N GLY A 119 16.31 9.52 -23.53
CA GLY A 119 16.23 10.28 -24.78
C GLY A 119 17.32 9.88 -25.78
N ARG A 120 18.56 9.72 -25.33
CA ARG A 120 19.66 9.21 -26.18
C ARG A 120 19.42 7.79 -26.67
N SER A 121 18.88 6.92 -25.81
CA SER A 121 18.54 5.54 -26.17
C SER A 121 17.40 5.51 -27.21
N ALA A 122 16.38 6.36 -27.03
CA ALA A 122 15.28 6.50 -27.98
C ALA A 122 15.75 7.04 -29.34
N MET A 123 16.65 8.03 -29.34
CA MET A 123 17.25 8.59 -30.56
C MET A 123 18.02 7.53 -31.36
N LEU A 124 18.77 6.63 -30.70
CA LEU A 124 19.43 5.53 -31.41
C LEU A 124 18.43 4.58 -32.07
N ARG A 125 17.38 4.16 -31.34
CA ARG A 125 16.33 3.30 -31.91
C ARG A 125 15.53 3.99 -33.02
N TYR A 126 15.36 5.31 -32.94
CA TYR A 126 14.76 6.10 -34.01
C TYR A 126 15.63 6.06 -35.28
N ARG A 127 16.94 6.28 -35.18
CA ARG A 127 17.87 6.17 -36.30
C ARG A 127 17.91 4.77 -36.92
N GLU A 128 17.91 3.73 -36.08
CA GLU A 128 17.79 2.34 -36.51
C GLU A 128 16.50 2.11 -37.31
N ALA A 129 15.36 2.60 -36.83
CA ALA A 129 14.07 2.51 -37.52
C ALA A 129 14.04 3.29 -38.85
N LEU A 130 14.84 4.35 -38.98
CA LEU A 130 15.04 5.08 -40.24
C LEU A 130 16.01 4.37 -41.21
N GLY A 131 16.62 3.26 -40.80
CA GLY A 131 17.53 2.46 -41.62
C GLY A 131 19.01 2.82 -41.49
N ASP A 132 19.41 3.59 -40.47
CA ASP A 132 20.82 3.79 -40.15
C ASP A 132 21.41 2.53 -39.51
N ASP A 133 22.68 2.23 -39.81
CA ASP A 133 23.47 1.29 -39.01
C ASP A 133 23.93 1.97 -37.71
N ILE A 134 23.35 1.55 -36.59
CA ILE A 134 23.65 2.10 -35.26
C ILE A 134 24.74 1.31 -34.51
N GLY A 135 25.22 0.19 -35.08
CA GLY A 135 26.15 -0.72 -34.40
C GLY A 135 25.60 -1.29 -33.09
N GLU A 136 26.51 -1.62 -32.16
CA GLU A 136 26.12 -2.02 -30.81
C GLU A 136 25.68 -0.81 -29.97
N ILE A 137 24.64 -1.01 -29.15
CA ILE A 137 24.17 0.05 -28.24
C ILE A 137 25.29 0.35 -27.21
N PRO A 138 25.77 1.61 -27.14
CA PRO A 138 26.81 1.98 -26.19
C PRO A 138 26.47 1.66 -24.73
N ALA A 139 27.50 1.28 -23.97
CA ALA A 139 27.36 1.05 -22.54
C ALA A 139 26.80 2.29 -21.81
N GLY A 140 25.85 2.07 -20.90
CA GLY A 140 25.19 3.14 -20.13
C GLY A 140 23.92 3.70 -20.78
N LEU A 141 23.54 3.23 -21.98
CA LEU A 141 22.21 3.44 -22.55
C LEU A 141 21.26 2.30 -22.18
N TYR A 142 19.97 2.48 -22.45
CA TYR A 142 18.96 1.43 -22.26
C TYR A 142 18.89 0.54 -23.50
N PRO A 143 19.37 -0.72 -23.44
CA PRO A 143 19.48 -1.56 -24.63
C PRO A 143 18.20 -2.36 -24.92
N GLY A 144 17.26 -2.41 -23.96
CA GLY A 144 16.15 -3.35 -23.98
C GLY A 144 15.24 -3.20 -25.20
N ASP A 145 14.68 -4.33 -25.63
CA ASP A 145 13.82 -4.41 -26.82
C ASP A 145 12.57 -3.53 -26.72
N TYR A 146 12.17 -3.14 -25.50
CA TYR A 146 11.09 -2.19 -25.25
C TYR A 146 11.37 -0.80 -25.87
N MET A 147 12.62 -0.47 -26.19
CA MET A 147 13.00 0.78 -26.86
C MET A 147 12.77 0.73 -28.38
N ILE A 148 12.73 -0.46 -28.99
CA ILE A 148 12.51 -0.63 -30.44
C ILE A 148 11.18 -0.01 -30.90
N PRO A 149 10.01 -0.34 -30.31
CA PRO A 149 8.75 0.26 -30.73
C PRO A 149 8.70 1.77 -30.50
N ILE A 150 9.44 2.31 -29.52
CA ILE A 150 9.57 3.75 -29.31
C ILE A 150 10.26 4.40 -30.52
N GLY A 151 11.39 3.84 -30.96
CA GLY A 151 12.10 4.30 -32.15
C GLY A 151 11.26 4.22 -33.43
N GLN A 152 10.52 3.11 -33.61
CA GLN A 152 9.59 2.93 -34.73
C GLN A 152 8.45 3.96 -34.70
N GLY A 153 7.91 4.27 -33.52
CA GLY A 153 6.90 5.31 -33.33
C GLY A 153 7.43 6.68 -33.74
N LEU A 154 8.62 7.05 -33.27
CA LEU A 154 9.30 8.30 -33.66
C LEU A 154 9.55 8.37 -35.18
N ALA A 155 9.99 7.27 -35.80
CA ALA A 155 10.16 7.20 -37.25
C ALA A 155 8.86 7.36 -38.03
N SER A 156 7.78 6.77 -37.55
CA SER A 156 6.45 6.93 -38.14
C SER A 156 5.93 8.36 -38.01
N GLU A 157 6.23 9.05 -36.92
CA GLU A 157 5.74 10.41 -36.65
C GLU A 157 6.56 11.49 -37.37
N PHE A 158 7.89 11.37 -37.36
CA PHE A 158 8.79 12.45 -37.79
C PHE A 158 9.55 12.16 -39.10
N GLY A 159 9.66 10.90 -39.55
CA GLY A 159 10.37 10.54 -40.78
C GLY A 159 11.85 10.93 -40.78
N ARG A 160 12.44 11.25 -41.94
CA ARG A 160 13.80 11.81 -42.04
C ARG A 160 13.71 13.31 -42.32
N SER A 161 13.27 14.11 -41.35
CA SER A 161 13.30 15.58 -41.45
C SER A 161 14.58 16.15 -40.88
#